data_AF-A0A382UBC0-F1
#
_entry.id   AF-A0A382UBC0-F1
#
_cell.length_a   1.000
_cell.length_b   1.000
_cell.length_c   1.000
_cell.angle_alpha   90.00
_cell.angle_beta   90.00
_cell.angle_gamma   90.00
#
_symmetry.space_group_name_H-M   'P 1'
#
loop_
_entity.id
_entity.type
_entity.pdbx_description
1 polymer ?
#
loop_
_entity_poly.entity_id
_entity_poly.type
_entity_poly.pdbx_seq_one_letter_code
_entity_poly.pdbx_strand_id
1 'polypeptide(L)'
;RGRFPGQDKYNMAVGGYTTELNLINDLNNFERYDNEDGKNWCSIFGISHAEAPMPSGAHFVNDTIAAVENCNACAETRYAGHDDWQYKFGGNALMSPFQDGHYIYAVIPGSGTGENAEPPILYIADAENPKYLNKLLQF
;
A
#
# COMPACT_ATOMS: atom_id res chain seq x y z
N ARG A 1 15.92 10.90 0.00
CA ARG A 1 15.73 9.45 0.19
C ARG A 1 14.24 9.27 0.44
N GLY A 2 13.49 8.90 -0.58
CA GLY A 2 12.03 8.97 -0.56
C GLY A 2 11.45 7.92 0.40
N ARG A 3 10.45 8.32 1.18
CA ARG A 3 9.54 7.42 1.89
C ARG A 3 8.26 7.34 1.07
N PHE A 4 7.64 6.17 1.02
CA PHE A 4 6.32 6.03 0.43
C PHE A 4 5.22 6.44 1.42
N PRO A 5 4.00 6.71 0.94
CA PRO A 5 2.84 6.88 1.82
C PRO A 5 2.72 5.72 2.80
N GLY A 6 2.46 6.02 4.06
CA GLY A 6 2.41 5.02 5.12
C GLY A 6 3.77 4.60 5.69
N GLN A 7 4.90 5.00 5.08
CA GLN A 7 6.23 4.76 5.63
C GLN A 7 6.72 5.92 6.50
N ASP A 8 7.11 5.59 7.73
CA ASP A 8 7.87 6.51 8.58
C ASP A 8 9.36 6.47 8.30
N LYS A 9 9.88 5.26 8.04
CA LYS A 9 11.28 4.98 7.75
C LYS A 9 11.36 4.14 6.48
N TYR A 10 12.47 4.27 5.75
CA TYR A 10 12.69 3.53 4.50
C TYR A 10 12.67 2.01 4.69
N ASN A 11 13.02 1.52 5.88
CA ASN A 11 13.06 0.11 6.25
C ASN A 11 11.79 -0.40 6.95
N MET A 12 10.69 0.37 6.86
CA MET A 12 9.39 -0.02 7.40
C MET A 12 8.51 -0.58 6.29
N ALA A 13 7.88 -1.73 6.52
CA ALA A 13 6.91 -2.28 5.58
C ALA A 13 5.57 -1.51 5.65
N VAL A 14 4.79 -1.58 4.59
CA VAL A 14 3.36 -1.20 4.60
C VAL A 14 2.55 -2.36 4.05
N GLY A 15 1.48 -2.73 4.74
CA GLY A 15 0.77 -3.98 4.51
C GLY A 15 1.41 -5.17 5.24
N GLY A 16 1.04 -6.38 4.83
CA GLY A 16 1.46 -7.64 5.47
C GLY A 16 2.77 -8.22 4.96
N TYR A 17 3.39 -7.62 3.92
CA TYR A 17 4.57 -8.17 3.27
C TYR A 17 5.87 -7.61 3.82
N THR A 18 6.77 -8.50 4.24
CA THR A 18 8.14 -8.14 4.67
C THR A 18 9.21 -8.45 3.62
N THR A 19 8.90 -9.30 2.64
CA THR A 19 9.80 -9.67 1.54
C THR A 19 9.07 -9.62 0.21
N GLU A 20 9.79 -9.23 -0.84
CA GLU A 20 9.26 -9.20 -2.21
C GLU A 20 8.84 -10.59 -2.70
N LEU A 21 9.58 -11.64 -2.31
CA LEU A 21 9.27 -13.02 -2.69
C LEU A 21 7.88 -13.45 -2.20
N ASN A 22 7.52 -13.12 -0.95
CA ASN A 22 6.19 -13.46 -0.42
C ASN A 22 5.10 -12.72 -1.19
N LEU A 23 5.31 -11.42 -1.46
CA LEU A 23 4.36 -10.61 -2.24
C LEU A 23 4.16 -11.20 -3.64
N ILE A 24 5.24 -11.52 -4.36
CA ILE A 24 5.15 -12.07 -5.73
C ILE A 24 4.44 -13.43 -5.73
N ASN A 25 4.71 -14.29 -4.75
CA ASN A 25 4.08 -15.61 -4.66
C ASN A 25 2.56 -15.51 -4.48
N ASP A 26 2.10 -14.62 -3.59
CA ASP A 26 0.68 -14.37 -3.38
C ASP A 26 0.05 -13.68 -4.61
N LEU A 27 0.73 -12.66 -5.14
CA LEU A 27 0.26 -11.88 -6.29
C LEU A 27 0.02 -12.76 -7.53
N ASN A 28 0.79 -13.83 -7.72
CA ASN A 28 0.59 -14.79 -8.82
C ASN A 28 -0.75 -15.56 -8.75
N ASN A 29 -1.41 -15.56 -7.59
CA ASN A 29 -2.71 -16.19 -7.37
C ASN A 29 -3.83 -15.17 -7.04
N PHE A 30 -3.50 -13.87 -7.03
CA PHE A 30 -4.42 -12.80 -6.66
C PHE A 30 -5.20 -12.31 -7.88
N GLU A 31 -6.27 -13.02 -8.25
CA GLU A 31 -6.99 -12.79 -9.51
C GLU A 31 -8.26 -11.94 -9.38
N ARG A 32 -8.72 -11.65 -8.15
CA ARG A 32 -9.98 -10.92 -7.87
C ARG A 32 -10.00 -10.35 -6.45
N TYR A 33 -10.86 -9.36 -6.20
CA TYR A 33 -10.88 -8.53 -4.98
C TYR A 33 -11.15 -9.25 -3.65
N ASP A 34 -11.88 -10.38 -3.68
CA ASP A 34 -12.28 -11.14 -2.49
C ASP A 34 -11.26 -12.22 -2.10
N ASN A 35 -10.03 -12.16 -2.65
CA ASN A 35 -8.97 -13.06 -2.24
C ASN A 35 -8.47 -12.69 -0.82
N GLU A 36 -8.26 -13.71 0.01
CA GLU A 36 -7.73 -13.61 1.37
C GLU A 36 -6.38 -12.89 1.47
N ASP A 37 -5.55 -12.96 0.43
CA ASP A 37 -4.27 -12.26 0.36
C ASP A 37 -4.46 -10.73 0.37
N GLY A 38 -5.67 -10.24 0.07
CA GLY A 38 -6.03 -8.83 0.17
C GLY A 38 -5.79 -8.22 1.55
N LYS A 39 -5.83 -9.01 2.63
CA LYS A 39 -5.50 -8.52 3.99
C LYS A 39 -4.06 -8.04 4.16
N ASN A 40 -3.17 -8.48 3.27
CA ASN A 40 -1.77 -8.06 3.25
C ASN A 40 -1.58 -6.75 2.47
N TRP A 41 -2.64 -6.20 1.85
CA TRP A 41 -2.60 -4.98 1.07
C TRP A 41 -3.39 -3.86 1.73
N CYS A 42 -2.87 -2.64 1.62
CA CYS A 42 -3.52 -1.46 2.15
C CYS A 42 -4.32 -0.74 1.04
N SER A 43 -5.48 -0.18 1.36
CA SER A 43 -6.22 0.68 0.44
C SER A 43 -5.50 2.01 0.22
N ILE A 44 -5.40 2.46 -1.04
CA ILE A 44 -4.78 3.76 -1.37
C ILE A 44 -5.60 4.93 -0.82
N PHE A 45 -6.92 4.97 -1.02
CA PHE A 45 -7.76 6.09 -0.57
C PHE A 45 -8.62 5.77 0.66
N GLY A 46 -8.44 4.58 1.23
CA GLY A 46 -9.15 4.10 2.40
C GLY A 46 -10.36 3.23 2.05
N ILE A 47 -10.63 2.22 2.87
CA ILE A 47 -11.68 1.21 2.63
C ILE A 47 -13.11 1.79 2.63
N SER A 48 -13.30 2.94 3.27
CA SER A 48 -14.61 3.59 3.46
C SER A 48 -14.71 4.94 2.73
N HIS A 49 -13.87 5.19 1.71
CA HIS A 49 -13.92 6.44 0.96
C HIS A 49 -15.20 6.52 0.12
N ALA A 50 -15.92 7.65 0.17
CA ALA A 50 -17.21 7.79 -0.51
C ALA A 50 -17.12 7.66 -2.04
N GLU A 51 -16.04 8.18 -2.64
CA GLU A 51 -15.80 8.15 -4.09
C GLU A 51 -15.08 6.88 -4.57
N ALA A 52 -14.53 6.08 -3.68
CA ALA A 52 -13.81 4.85 -4.01
C ALA A 52 -14.00 3.82 -2.90
N PRO A 53 -15.25 3.39 -2.64
CA PRO A 53 -15.53 2.45 -1.57
C PRO A 53 -14.96 1.08 -1.90
N MET A 54 -14.45 0.38 -0.89
CA MET A 54 -14.01 -0.99 -1.06
C MET A 54 -15.19 -1.91 -1.46
N PRO A 55 -15.00 -2.83 -2.41
CA PRO A 55 -15.99 -3.83 -2.77
C PRO A 55 -16.43 -4.69 -1.56
N SER A 56 -17.71 -5.06 -1.51
CA SER A 56 -18.22 -5.93 -0.45
C SER A 56 -17.58 -7.32 -0.55
N GLY A 57 -16.97 -7.80 0.53
CA GLY A 57 -16.28 -9.09 0.56
C GLY A 57 -14.77 -9.01 0.30
N ALA A 58 -14.24 -7.83 -0.08
CA ALA A 58 -12.80 -7.62 -0.09
C ALA A 58 -12.20 -7.61 1.34
N HIS A 59 -10.91 -7.95 1.41
CA HIS A 59 -10.18 -8.12 2.66
C HIS A 59 -9.14 -7.00 2.92
N PHE A 60 -9.11 -5.96 2.09
CA PHE A 60 -8.13 -4.87 2.21
C PHE A 60 -8.25 -4.11 3.53
N VAL A 61 -7.15 -3.52 3.97
CA VAL A 61 -7.09 -2.78 5.23
C VAL A 61 -6.69 -1.33 5.02
N ASN A 62 -7.02 -0.46 5.98
CA ASN A 62 -6.39 0.85 6.05
C ASN A 62 -5.00 0.72 6.67
N ASP A 63 -4.01 1.38 6.08
CA ASP A 63 -2.74 1.58 6.76
C ASP A 63 -2.90 2.60 7.88
N THR A 64 -2.96 2.12 9.12
CA THR A 64 -3.07 2.94 10.34
C THR A 64 -1.82 2.84 11.22
N ILE A 65 -0.82 2.05 10.81
CA ILE A 65 0.39 1.80 11.63
C ILE A 65 1.14 3.11 11.85
N ALA A 66 1.29 3.90 10.79
CA ALA A 66 1.85 5.25 10.85
C ALA A 66 0.99 6.22 11.69
N ALA A 67 -0.27 5.93 12.02
CA ALA A 67 -1.01 6.78 12.96
C ALA A 67 -0.81 6.35 14.43
N VAL A 68 -0.53 5.07 14.67
CA VAL A 68 -0.64 4.45 16.00
C VAL A 68 0.72 4.25 16.70
N GLU A 69 1.78 3.84 15.99
CA GLU A 69 3.04 3.51 16.66
C GLU A 69 3.80 4.75 17.12
N ASN A 70 4.12 4.92 18.40
CA ASN A 70 4.76 6.15 18.86
C ASN A 70 6.21 6.26 18.33
N CYS A 71 6.43 7.13 17.34
CA CYS A 71 7.73 7.32 16.72
C CYS A 71 8.41 8.59 17.26
N ASN A 72 9.46 8.42 18.06
CA ASN A 72 10.17 9.51 18.73
C ASN A 72 10.94 10.47 17.79
N ALA A 73 11.09 10.14 16.50
CA ALA A 73 11.87 10.95 15.53
C ALA A 73 11.19 11.07 14.16
N CYS A 74 9.87 10.90 14.11
CA CYS A 74 9.09 11.03 12.88
C CYS A 74 8.65 12.48 12.64
N ALA A 75 8.39 12.82 11.38
CA ALA A 75 7.87 14.13 11.01
C ALA A 75 6.48 14.39 11.62
N GLU A 76 6.18 15.63 11.99
CA GLU A 76 4.87 16.03 12.56
C GLU A 76 3.69 15.76 11.62
N THR A 77 3.92 15.72 10.31
CA THR A 77 2.93 15.38 9.28
C THR A 77 2.84 13.86 9.06
N ARG A 78 2.79 13.11 10.15
CA ARG A 78 2.65 11.66 10.11
C ARG A 78 1.18 11.31 9.93
N TYR A 79 0.88 10.67 8.81
CA TYR A 79 -0.48 10.35 8.42
C TYR A 79 -0.64 8.85 8.29
N ALA A 80 -1.87 8.37 8.52
CA ALA A 80 -2.28 7.07 8.01
C ALA A 80 -2.02 7.04 6.50
N GLY A 81 -1.67 5.87 5.95
CA GLY A 81 -1.25 5.78 4.56
C GLY A 81 -2.29 6.32 3.57
N HIS A 82 -3.58 6.06 3.85
CA HIS A 82 -4.69 6.54 3.04
C HIS A 82 -4.88 8.07 3.09
N ASP A 83 -4.60 8.70 4.23
CA ASP A 83 -4.62 10.16 4.37
C ASP A 83 -3.45 10.81 3.62
N ASP A 84 -2.25 10.20 3.65
CA ASP A 84 -1.10 10.73 2.91
C ASP A 84 -1.30 10.59 1.39
N TRP A 85 -1.87 9.47 0.94
CA TRP A 85 -2.29 9.32 -0.45
C TRP A 85 -3.31 10.37 -0.85
N GLN A 86 -4.39 10.54 -0.09
CA GLN A 86 -5.40 11.56 -0.38
C GLN A 86 -4.79 12.97 -0.43
N TYR A 87 -3.90 13.32 0.51
CA TYR A 87 -3.20 14.60 0.50
C TYR A 87 -2.36 14.79 -0.77
N LYS A 88 -1.61 13.77 -1.21
CA LYS A 88 -0.79 13.83 -2.44
C LYS A 88 -1.62 13.94 -3.71
N PHE A 89 -2.85 13.43 -3.71
CA PHE A 89 -3.81 13.57 -4.80
C PHE A 89 -4.71 14.82 -4.66
N GLY A 90 -4.33 15.77 -3.80
CA GLY A 90 -5.02 17.05 -3.67
C GLY A 90 -6.42 16.94 -3.06
N GLY A 91 -6.65 15.92 -2.22
CA GLY A 91 -7.94 15.67 -1.58
C GLY A 91 -8.91 14.81 -2.37
N ASN A 92 -8.56 14.37 -3.58
CA ASN A 92 -9.47 13.61 -4.44
C ASN A 92 -9.04 12.15 -4.52
N ALA A 93 -10.01 11.23 -4.43
CA ALA A 93 -9.75 9.83 -4.70
C ALA A 93 -9.84 9.53 -6.19
N LEU A 94 -9.02 8.58 -6.65
CA LEU A 94 -9.19 7.97 -7.95
C LEU A 94 -9.98 6.68 -7.80
N MET A 95 -11.10 6.58 -8.53
CA MET A 95 -11.86 5.34 -8.66
C MET A 95 -11.19 4.45 -9.71
N SER A 96 -11.22 3.13 -9.48
CA SER A 96 -10.85 2.16 -10.50
C SER A 96 -11.79 2.28 -11.72
N PRO A 97 -11.29 2.09 -12.96
CA PRO A 97 -12.15 1.98 -14.13
C PRO A 97 -12.89 0.63 -14.21
N PHE A 98 -12.60 -0.34 -13.34
CA PHE A 98 -13.21 -1.68 -13.34
C PHE A 98 -14.34 -1.78 -12.30
N GLN A 99 -15.32 -2.67 -12.53
CA GLN A 99 -16.54 -2.73 -11.71
C GLN A 99 -16.28 -3.10 -10.26
N ASP A 100 -15.41 -4.08 -10.02
CA ASP A 100 -15.05 -4.53 -8.68
C ASP A 100 -13.62 -4.08 -8.31
N GLY A 101 -13.13 -3.07 -9.01
CA GLY A 101 -11.78 -2.56 -8.83
C GLY A 101 -11.63 -1.65 -7.63
N HIS A 102 -10.44 -1.66 -7.05
CA HIS A 102 -10.06 -0.85 -5.90
C HIS A 102 -8.55 -0.70 -5.89
N TYR A 103 -8.03 0.51 -5.74
CA TYR A 103 -6.58 0.70 -5.71
C TYR A 103 -6.00 0.32 -4.36
N ILE A 104 -5.06 -0.61 -4.40
CA ILE A 104 -4.36 -1.17 -3.24
C ILE A 104 -2.86 -1.04 -3.40
N TYR A 105 -2.14 -0.98 -2.28
CA TYR A 105 -0.70 -0.90 -2.27
C TYR A 105 -0.07 -1.68 -1.12
N ALA A 106 1.18 -2.07 -1.32
CA ALA A 106 2.05 -2.63 -0.30
C ALA A 106 3.47 -2.08 -0.50
N VAL A 107 4.24 -1.99 0.57
CA VAL A 107 5.62 -1.52 0.50
C VAL A 107 6.55 -2.54 1.13
N ILE A 108 7.49 -3.04 0.32
CA ILE A 108 8.59 -3.86 0.81
C ILE A 108 9.64 -2.93 1.43
N PRO A 109 10.06 -3.19 2.68
CA PRO A 109 11.01 -2.33 3.37
C PRO A 109 12.36 -2.35 2.66
N GLY A 110 12.98 -1.17 2.55
CA GLY A 110 14.37 -1.06 2.16
C GLY A 110 15.30 -1.64 3.24
N SER A 111 16.57 -1.83 2.89
CA SER A 111 17.53 -2.48 3.80
C SER A 111 18.94 -1.92 3.63
N GLY A 112 19.86 -2.41 4.46
CA GLY A 112 21.28 -2.02 4.40
C GLY A 112 21.55 -0.56 4.77
N THR A 113 22.82 -0.19 4.66
CA THR A 113 23.34 1.14 5.03
C THR A 113 24.54 1.49 4.16
N GLY A 114 24.84 2.79 3.99
CA GLY A 114 25.98 3.23 3.19
C GLY A 114 25.84 2.86 1.72
N GLU A 115 26.86 2.23 1.15
CA GLU A 115 26.91 1.77 -0.26
C GLU A 115 26.06 0.53 -0.52
N ASN A 116 25.69 -0.23 0.52
CA ASN A 116 24.84 -1.42 0.42
C ASN A 116 23.37 -1.11 0.75
N ALA A 117 22.96 0.15 0.62
CA ALA A 117 21.61 0.58 0.96
C ALA A 117 20.65 0.26 -0.20
N GLU A 118 19.67 -0.60 0.07
CA GLU A 118 18.59 -0.94 -0.86
C GLU A 118 17.36 -0.09 -0.57
N PRO A 119 16.78 0.61 -1.56
CA PRO A 119 15.58 1.40 -1.35
C PRO A 119 14.34 0.51 -1.17
N PRO A 120 13.28 1.02 -0.50
CA PRO A 120 12.01 0.32 -0.46
C PRO A 120 11.39 0.16 -1.86
N ILE A 121 10.53 -0.83 -2.01
CA ILE A 121 9.79 -1.11 -3.25
C ILE A 121 8.32 -0.90 -3.00
N LEU A 122 7.68 -0.04 -3.79
CA LEU A 122 6.23 0.17 -3.76
C LEU A 122 5.57 -0.72 -4.81
N TYR A 123 4.60 -1.52 -4.39
CA TYR A 123 3.65 -2.20 -5.26
C TYR A 123 2.31 -1.50 -5.20
N ILE A 124 1.72 -1.24 -6.37
CA ILE A 124 0.35 -0.78 -6.52
C ILE A 124 -0.37 -1.77 -7.43
N ALA A 125 -1.60 -2.12 -7.08
CA ALA A 125 -2.45 -2.96 -7.90
C ALA A 125 -3.90 -2.46 -7.92
N ASP A 126 -4.64 -2.90 -8.94
CA ASP A 126 -6.09 -2.82 -8.98
C ASP A 126 -6.69 -4.16 -8.52
N ALA A 127 -7.58 -4.10 -7.52
CA ALA A 127 -8.26 -5.24 -6.93
C ALA A 127 -9.10 -6.08 -7.89
N GLU A 128 -9.47 -5.55 -9.06
CA GLU A 128 -10.18 -6.32 -10.09
C GLU A 128 -9.37 -7.56 -10.50
N ASN A 129 -8.06 -7.40 -10.72
CA ASN A 129 -7.16 -8.50 -11.04
C ASN A 129 -5.70 -8.15 -10.69
N PRO A 130 -5.31 -8.14 -9.40
CA PRO A 130 -4.00 -7.69 -8.97
C PRO A 130 -2.84 -8.38 -9.68
N LYS A 131 -2.96 -9.68 -9.96
CA LYS A 131 -1.99 -10.48 -10.70
C LYS A 131 -1.54 -9.84 -12.02
N TYR A 132 -2.48 -9.29 -12.79
CA TYR A 132 -2.19 -8.68 -14.09
C TYR A 132 -2.23 -7.15 -14.08
N LEU A 133 -2.95 -6.55 -13.13
CA LEU A 133 -3.16 -5.11 -13.00
C LEU A 133 -2.31 -4.52 -11.87
N ASN A 134 -1.00 -4.74 -11.91
CA ASN A 134 -0.06 -4.18 -10.94
C ASN A 134 1.10 -3.41 -11.59
N LYS A 135 1.71 -2.54 -10.77
CA LYS A 135 2.95 -1.82 -11.06
C LYS A 135 3.83 -1.83 -9.82
N LEU A 136 5.14 -1.91 -10.05
CA LEU A 136 6.15 -1.71 -9.03
C LEU A 136 6.94 -0.43 -9.32
N LEU A 137 7.37 0.24 -8.25
CA LEU A 137 8.26 1.40 -8.30
C LEU A 137 9.41 1.16 -7.33
N GLN A 138 10.63 1.15 -7.88
CA GLN A 138 11.90 1.06 -7.18
C GLN A 138 12.85 2.13 -7.75
N PHE A 139 13.67 2.74 -6.91
CA PHE A 139 14.60 3.83 -7.28
C PHE A 139 16.05 3.40 -7.24
#